data_AF-A0A0K1Q334-F1
#
_entry.id   AF-A0A0K1Q334-F1
#
_cell.length_a   1.000
_cell.length_b   1.000
_cell.length_c   1.000
_cell.angle_alpha   90.00
_cell.angle_beta   90.00
_cell.angle_gamma   90.00
#
_symmetry.space_group_name_H-M   'P 1'
#
loop_
_entity.id
_entity.type
_entity.pdbx_description
1 polymer ?
#
loop_
_entity_poly.entity_id
_entity_poly.type
_entity_poly.pdbx_seq_one_letter_code
_entity_poly.pdbx_strand_id
1 'polypeptide(L)'
;MARDANAIAKERGLSIRFQALLPMQLMADTRLGLAVASEYARRRGISVEAHVTERYGTIMNARTYGERVAEWLDGPQANGIAFGVGESGVHLMEEPSIAPRRSA
;
A
#
# COMPACT_ATOMS: atom_id res chain seq x y z
N MET A 1 3.63 -3.10 12.22
CA MET A 1 2.81 -1.88 12.42
C MET A 1 1.33 -2.19 12.52
N ALA A 2 0.59 -2.46 11.43
CA ALA A 2 -0.87 -2.68 11.50
C ALA A 2 -1.24 -3.89 12.40
N ARG A 3 -0.49 -4.99 12.27
CA ARG A 3 -0.64 -6.17 13.14
C ARG A 3 -0.48 -5.84 14.63
N ASP A 4 0.61 -5.17 14.99
CA ASP A 4 0.92 -4.83 16.39
C ASP A 4 -0.11 -3.86 16.96
N ALA A 5 -0.54 -2.87 16.16
CA ALA A 5 -1.59 -1.94 16.54
C ALA A 5 -2.93 -2.65 16.79
N ASN A 6 -3.26 -3.67 15.98
CA ASN A 6 -4.45 -4.50 16.20
C ASN A 6 -4.35 -5.37 17.46
N ALA A 7 -3.16 -5.89 17.79
CA ALA A 7 -2.94 -6.61 19.04
C ALA A 7 -3.21 -5.71 20.26
N ILE A 8 -2.64 -4.50 20.25
CA ILE A 8 -2.85 -3.50 21.31
C ILE A 8 -4.32 -3.06 21.40
N ALA A 9 -4.97 -2.82 20.26
CA ALA A 9 -6.39 -2.44 20.23
C ALA A 9 -7.27 -3.53 20.87
N LYS A 10 -6.97 -4.80 20.59
CA LYS A 10 -7.66 -5.95 21.18
C LYS A 10 -7.40 -6.05 22.69
N GLU A 11 -6.15 -5.94 23.14
CA GLU A 11 -5.79 -5.97 24.56
C GLU A 11 -6.49 -4.86 25.36
N ARG A 12 -6.69 -3.70 24.74
CA ARG A 12 -7.37 -2.54 25.34
C ARG A 12 -8.88 -2.52 25.14
N GLY A 13 -9.47 -3.52 24.48
CA GLY A 13 -10.91 -3.57 24.21
C GLY A 13 -11.42 -2.42 23.32
N LEU A 14 -10.58 -1.91 22.43
CA LEU A 14 -10.96 -0.82 21.52
C LEU A 14 -11.69 -1.37 20.30
N SER A 15 -12.83 -0.77 19.95
CA SER A 15 -13.61 -1.11 18.76
C SER A 15 -13.05 -0.49 17.48
N ILE A 16 -11.72 -0.55 17.28
CA ILE A 16 -11.03 -0.02 16.11
C ILE A 16 -10.16 -1.09 15.47
N ARG A 17 -9.93 -0.95 14.15
CA ARG A 17 -9.07 -1.83 13.37
C ARG A 17 -8.08 -1.00 12.56
N PHE A 18 -6.83 -1.42 12.58
CA PHE A 18 -5.76 -0.85 11.77
C PHE A 18 -5.52 -1.72 10.54
N GLN A 19 -5.42 -1.08 9.38
CA GLN A 19 -5.10 -1.70 8.10
C GLN A 19 -4.01 -0.88 7.40
N ALA A 20 -3.16 -1.53 6.62
CA ALA A 20 -2.12 -0.89 5.82
C ALA A 20 -2.52 -0.91 4.33
N LEU A 21 -2.43 0.25 3.69
CA LEU A 21 -2.55 0.39 2.23
C LEU A 21 -1.17 0.72 1.66
N LEU A 22 -0.68 -0.11 0.76
CA LEU A 22 0.65 0.03 0.17
C LEU A 22 0.54 0.38 -1.33
N PRO A 23 1.07 1.53 -1.78
CA PRO A 23 1.25 1.77 -3.20
C PRO A 23 2.25 0.74 -3.77
N MET A 24 1.83 0.00 -4.79
CA MET A 24 2.67 -1.04 -5.42
C MET A 24 3.46 -0.53 -6.63
N GLN A 25 3.24 0.73 -7.02
CA GLN A 25 3.85 1.38 -8.17
C GLN A 25 4.35 2.77 -7.78
N LEU A 26 5.38 3.23 -8.50
CA LEU A 26 5.90 4.60 -8.34
C LEU A 26 4.85 5.61 -8.81
N MET A 27 4.63 6.65 -8.00
CA MET A 27 3.80 7.81 -8.34
C MET A 27 4.70 9.01 -8.68
N ALA A 28 5.27 8.99 -9.88
CA ALA A 28 6.26 9.96 -10.34
C ALA A 28 5.68 11.37 -10.58
N ASP A 29 4.36 11.50 -10.66
CA ASP A 29 3.62 12.76 -10.73
C ASP A 29 3.56 13.51 -9.37
N THR A 30 3.92 12.84 -8.27
CA THR A 30 4.07 13.48 -6.96
C THR A 30 5.45 14.12 -6.80
N ARG A 31 5.53 15.21 -6.03
CA ARG A 31 6.81 15.87 -5.72
C ARG A 31 7.85 14.91 -5.13
N LEU A 32 7.43 14.02 -4.22
CA LEU A 32 8.33 13.05 -3.60
C LEU A 32 8.73 11.94 -4.59
N GLY A 33 7.77 11.37 -5.33
CA GLY A 33 8.05 10.35 -6.33
C GLY A 33 9.02 10.82 -7.40
N LEU A 34 8.84 12.05 -7.90
CA LEU A 34 9.77 12.67 -8.86
C LEU A 34 11.17 12.87 -8.27
N ALA A 35 11.26 13.36 -7.03
CA ALA A 35 12.55 13.59 -6.37
C ALA A 35 13.33 12.29 -6.17
N VAL A 36 12.63 11.22 -5.75
CA VAL A 36 13.22 9.89 -5.57
C VAL A 36 13.67 9.32 -6.91
N ALA A 37 12.83 9.34 -7.94
CA ALA A 37 13.17 8.84 -9.27
C ALA A 37 14.36 9.61 -9.87
N SER A 38 14.39 10.94 -9.69
CA SER A 38 15.49 11.80 -10.13
C SER A 38 16.81 11.45 -9.47
N GLU A 39 16.83 11.22 -8.15
CA GLU A 39 18.05 10.88 -7.44
C GLU A 39 18.58 9.50 -7.84
N TYR A 40 17.70 8.51 -8.01
CA TYR A 40 18.13 7.18 -8.48
C TYR A 40 18.61 7.22 -9.93
N ALA A 41 17.97 7.98 -10.82
CA ALA A 41 18.42 8.18 -12.18
C ALA A 41 19.81 8.83 -12.24
N ARG A 42 20.01 9.89 -11.44
CA ARG A 42 21.30 10.58 -11.29
C ARG A 42 22.41 9.63 -10.84
N ARG A 43 22.16 8.80 -9.82
CA ARG A 43 23.13 7.80 -9.34
C ARG A 43 23.48 6.74 -10.39
N ARG A 44 22.55 6.45 -11.30
CA ARG A 44 22.73 5.47 -12.38
C ARG A 44 23.29 6.09 -13.67
N GLY A 45 23.41 7.41 -13.75
CA GLY A 45 23.87 8.10 -14.97
C GLY A 45 22.90 7.96 -16.16
N ILE A 46 21.60 7.78 -15.89
CA ILE A 46 20.55 7.65 -16.92
C ILE A 46 19.51 8.76 -16.77
N SER A 47 18.64 8.91 -17.77
CA SER A 47 17.49 9.83 -17.67
C SER A 47 16.45 9.30 -16.66
N VAL A 48 15.64 10.21 -16.12
CA VAL A 48 14.53 9.85 -15.22
C VAL A 48 13.53 8.94 -15.94
N GLU A 49 13.22 9.23 -17.20
CA GLU A 49 12.32 8.43 -18.03
C GLU A 49 12.85 7.00 -18.21
N ALA A 50 14.14 6.83 -18.54
CA ALA A 50 14.77 5.52 -18.65
C ALA A 50 14.75 4.78 -17.31
N HIS A 51 15.05 5.47 -16.21
CA HIS A 51 14.99 4.89 -14.87
C HIS A 51 13.59 4.38 -14.52
N VAL A 52 12.57 5.20 -14.79
CA VAL A 52 11.17 4.89 -14.48
C VAL A 52 10.70 3.67 -15.28
N THR A 53 10.92 3.67 -16.59
CA THR A 53 10.52 2.57 -17.49
C THR A 53 11.22 1.26 -17.13
N GLU A 54 12.54 1.28 -16.90
CA GLU A 54 13.31 0.07 -16.61
C GLU A 54 13.00 -0.55 -15.23
N ARG A 55 12.69 0.27 -14.22
CA ARG A 55 12.55 -0.23 -12.84
C ARG A 55 11.14 -0.38 -12.34
N TYR A 56 10.23 0.44 -12.82
CA TYR A 56 8.87 0.48 -12.29
C TYR A 56 7.83 0.05 -13.33
N GLY A 57 8.23 -0.09 -14.61
CA GLY A 57 7.30 -0.42 -15.69
C GLY A 57 6.21 0.64 -15.77
N THR A 58 4.97 0.24 -15.49
CA THR A 58 3.82 1.15 -15.43
C THR A 58 3.88 2.03 -14.17
N ILE A 59 3.88 3.35 -14.35
CA ILE A 59 3.68 4.30 -13.26
C ILE A 59 2.21 4.41 -12.88
N MET A 60 1.93 4.72 -11.62
CA MET A 60 0.58 5.03 -11.15
C MET A 60 0.43 6.53 -10.95
N ASN A 61 -0.66 7.12 -11.43
CA ASN A 61 -1.01 8.50 -11.10
C ASN A 61 -1.56 8.57 -9.68
N ALA A 62 -1.19 9.61 -8.92
CA ALA A 62 -1.66 9.81 -7.54
C ALA A 62 -3.19 9.96 -7.44
N ARG A 63 -3.83 10.55 -8.45
CA ARG A 63 -5.30 10.61 -8.58
C ARG A 63 -5.89 9.20 -8.67
N THR A 64 -5.37 8.36 -9.55
CA THR A 64 -5.84 6.97 -9.72
C THR A 64 -5.67 6.16 -8.44
N TYR A 65 -4.57 6.35 -7.72
CA TYR A 65 -4.41 5.75 -6.39
C TYR A 65 -5.52 6.20 -5.43
N GLY A 66 -5.78 7.51 -5.36
CA GLY A 66 -6.84 8.07 -4.51
C GLY A 66 -8.23 7.57 -4.87
N GLU A 67 -8.57 7.50 -6.16
CA GLU A 67 -9.84 6.98 -6.67
C GLU A 67 -10.02 5.51 -6.27
N ARG A 68 -8.99 4.67 -6.45
CA ARG A 68 -9.04 3.25 -6.03
C ARG A 68 -9.20 3.08 -4.52
N VAL A 69 -8.55 3.93 -3.72
CA VAL A 69 -8.72 3.90 -2.27
C VAL A 69 -10.14 4.31 -1.87
N ALA A 70 -10.69 5.34 -2.52
CA ALA A 70 -12.07 5.76 -2.28
C ALA A 70 -13.07 4.65 -2.64
N GLU A 71 -12.95 4.06 -3.83
CA GLU A 71 -13.77 2.93 -4.27
C GLU A 71 -13.68 1.73 -3.32
N TRP A 72 -12.48 1.44 -2.80
CA TRP A 72 -12.28 0.37 -1.83
C TRP A 72 -12.94 0.65 -0.48
N LEU A 73 -12.92 1.91 -0.02
CA LEU A 73 -13.57 2.34 1.22
C LEU A 73 -15.11 2.33 1.12
N ASP A 74 -15.66 2.62 -0.07
CA ASP A 74 -17.10 2.57 -0.33
C ASP A 74 -17.63 1.13 -0.48
N GLY A 75 -16.73 0.15 -0.68
CA GLY A 75 -17.06 -1.26 -0.78
C GLY A 75 -17.34 -1.95 0.57
N PRO A 76 -17.70 -3.25 0.56
CA PRO A 76 -17.81 -4.04 1.78
C PRO A 76 -16.49 -4.04 2.57
N GLN A 77 -16.59 -3.88 3.89
CA GLN A 77 -15.40 -3.79 4.74
C GLN A 77 -14.53 -5.05 4.61
N ALA A 78 -13.35 -4.88 3.99
CA ALA A 78 -12.45 -5.99 3.73
C ALA A 78 -11.81 -6.51 5.02
N ASN A 79 -11.77 -7.83 5.16
CA ASN A 79 -11.13 -8.51 6.28
C ASN A 79 -9.66 -8.78 5.93
N GLY A 80 -8.76 -7.93 6.42
CA GLY A 80 -7.32 -7.98 6.09
C GLY A 80 -6.49 -7.01 6.90
N ILE A 81 -5.19 -7.27 7.01
CA ILE A 81 -4.22 -6.41 7.72
C ILE A 81 -3.48 -5.50 6.76
N ALA A 82 -3.09 -6.01 5.58
CA ALA A 82 -2.37 -5.23 4.58
C ALA A 82 -2.95 -5.47 3.19
N PHE A 83 -3.03 -4.41 2.39
CA PHE A 83 -3.51 -4.45 1.02
C PHE A 83 -2.57 -3.66 0.11
N GLY A 84 -2.34 -4.22 -1.07
CA GLY A 84 -1.59 -3.56 -2.14
C GLY A 84 -2.55 -2.82 -3.05
N VAL A 85 -2.21 -1.59 -3.42
CA VAL A 85 -2.93 -0.80 -4.41
C VAL A 85 -2.05 -0.74 -5.65
N GLY A 86 -2.49 -1.43 -6.71
CA GLY A 86 -1.76 -1.52 -7.98
C GLY A 86 -2.71 -1.43 -9.17
N GLU A 87 -2.19 -1.70 -10.35
CA GLU A 87 -2.90 -1.54 -11.63
C GLU A 87 -4.26 -2.27 -11.69
N SER A 88 -4.35 -3.46 -11.10
CA SER A 88 -5.58 -4.26 -11.03
C SER A 88 -6.53 -3.86 -9.89
N GLY A 89 -6.22 -2.81 -9.13
CA GLY A 89 -7.01 -2.35 -7.98
C GLY A 89 -6.37 -2.72 -6.63
N VAL A 90 -7.22 -2.80 -5.60
CA VAL A 90 -6.80 -3.14 -4.23
C VAL A 90 -6.87 -4.65 -4.01
N HIS A 91 -5.77 -5.26 -3.57
CA HIS A 91 -5.70 -6.71 -3.32
C HIS A 91 -5.12 -7.01 -1.94
N LEU A 92 -5.59 -8.10 -1.33
CA LEU A 92 -5.13 -8.53 -0.01
C LEU A 92 -3.68 -9.04 -0.08
N MET A 93 -2.83 -8.54 0.82
CA MET A 93 -1.43 -8.98 0.97
C MET A 93 -1.22 -9.76 2.26
N GLU A 94 -1.94 -9.40 3.32
CA GLU A 94 -1.83 -10.05 4.63
C GLU A 94 -3.22 -10.30 5.22
N GLU A 95 -3.54 -11.57 5.47
CA GLU A 95 -4.75 -11.98 6.17
C GLU A 95 -4.70 -11.65 7.67
N PRO A 96 -5.86 -11.49 8.33
CA PRO A 96 -5.91 -11.43 9.78
C PRO A 96 -5.36 -12.72 10.39
N SER A 97 -4.45 -12.62 11.36
CA SER A 97 -3.97 -13.80 12.07
C SER A 97 -5.13 -14.49 12.78
N ILE A 98 -5.44 -15.72 12.36
CA ILE A 98 -6.33 -16.62 13.09
C ILE A 98 -5.48 -17.26 14.18
N ALA A 99 -5.53 -16.71 15.41
CA ALA A 99 -4.97 -17.42 16.55
C ALA A 99 -5.72 -18.78 16.68
N PRO A 100 -5.03 -19.92 16.83
CA PRO A 100 -5.71 -21.19 17.04
C PRO A 100 -6.60 -21.05 18.27
N ARG A 101 -7.88 -21.47 18.16
CA ARG A 101 -8.75 -21.63 19.33
C ARG A 101 -8.02 -22.56 20.29
N ARG A 102 -7.57 -22.05 21.44
CA ARG A 102 -7.22 -22.93 22.54
C ARG A 102 -8.53 -23.60 22.96
N SER A 103 -8.69 -24.86 22.57
CA SER A 103 -9.72 -25.74 23.09
C SER A 103 -9.56 -25.76 24.60
N ALA A 104 -10.61 -25.31 25.30
CA ALA A 104 -10.81 -25.57 26.72
C ALA A 104 -11.41 -26.97 26.87
#